data_AF-A0A0P7XQK5-F1
#
_entry.id   AF-A0A0P7XQK5-F1
#
_cell.length_a   1.000
_cell.length_b   1.000
_cell.length_c   1.000
_cell.angle_alpha   90.00
_cell.angle_beta   90.00
_cell.angle_gamma   90.00
#
_symmetry.space_group_name_H-M   'P 1'
#
loop_
_entity.id
_entity.type
_entity.pdbx_description
1 polymer ?
#
loop_
_entity_poly.entity_id
_entity_poly.type
_entity_poly.pdbx_seq_one_letter_code
_entity_poly.pdbx_strand_id
1 'polypeptide(L)' 'MKKLMIVPVLALLSVGCASTAASKTDSTLEVDWERVAVIEAANRKGAAASRVIWVNPPLKRSEENRETDTQGPPR' A
#
# COMPACT_ATOMS: atom_id res chain seq x y z
N MET A 1 34.15 22.30 -43.46
CA MET A 1 33.88 20.95 -42.89
C MET A 1 34.13 20.97 -41.38
N LYS A 2 33.36 20.18 -40.61
CA LYS A 2 33.56 19.83 -39.19
C LYS A 2 33.05 20.83 -38.13
N LYS A 3 31.73 20.87 -37.90
CA LYS A 3 31.13 21.26 -36.61
C LYS A 3 29.82 20.52 -36.34
N LEU A 4 29.79 19.19 -36.44
CA LEU A 4 28.60 18.40 -36.06
C LEU A 4 29.01 17.01 -35.55
N MET A 5 29.66 16.95 -34.40
CA MET A 5 30.04 15.68 -33.73
C MET A 5 29.95 15.81 -32.20
N ILE A 6 28.91 16.46 -31.65
CA ILE A 6 28.70 16.53 -30.18
C ILE A 6 27.30 16.01 -29.78
N VAL A 7 26.43 15.71 -30.74
CA VAL A 7 25.04 15.33 -30.44
C VAL A 7 24.82 13.89 -29.94
N PRO A 8 25.66 12.85 -30.21
CA PRO A 8 25.24 11.48 -29.89
C PRO A 8 25.40 11.10 -28.41
N VAL A 9 26.16 11.87 -27.62
CA VAL A 9 26.43 11.54 -26.21
C VAL A 9 25.24 11.86 -25.30
N LEU A 10 24.43 12.87 -25.65
CA LEU A 10 23.28 13.28 -24.83
C LEU A 10 22.12 12.26 -24.91
N ALA A 11 22.02 11.50 -26.00
CA ALA A 11 20.99 10.48 -26.19
C ALA A 11 21.26 9.17 -25.44
N LEU A 12 22.50 8.92 -24.99
CA LEU A 12 22.85 7.74 -24.19
C LEU A 12 22.54 7.94 -22.69
N LEU A 13 22.33 9.18 -22.25
CA LEU A 13 21.97 9.51 -20.87
C LEU A 13 20.46 9.45 -20.60
N SER A 14 19.63 9.34 -21.64
CA SER A 14 18.16 9.27 -21.51
C SER A 14 17.61 7.85 -21.40
N VAL A 15 18.47 6.81 -21.43
CA VAL A 15 18.10 5.47 -20.94
C VAL A 15 18.22 5.45 -19.42
N GLY A 16 17.58 6.44 -18.79
CA GLY A 16 17.40 6.51 -17.35
C GLY A 16 16.57 5.31 -16.94
N CYS A 17 17.21 4.44 -16.16
CA CYS A 17 16.64 3.47 -15.25
C CYS A 17 15.13 3.31 -15.41
N ALA A 18 14.68 2.24 -16.09
CA ALA A 18 13.39 1.66 -15.79
C ALA A 18 13.47 1.14 -14.35
N SER A 19 13.39 2.06 -13.39
CA SER A 19 13.15 1.76 -12.00
C SER A 19 11.78 1.11 -12.03
N THR A 20 11.77 -0.21 -11.96
CA THR A 20 10.57 -0.96 -11.70
C THR A 20 10.11 -0.45 -10.34
N ALA A 21 9.26 0.57 -10.34
CA ALA A 21 8.50 0.94 -9.18
C ALA A 21 7.66 -0.30 -8.91
N ALA A 22 8.18 -1.17 -8.05
CA ALA A 22 7.38 -2.21 -7.46
C ALA A 22 6.25 -1.43 -6.78
N SER A 23 5.07 -1.42 -7.41
CA SER A 23 3.84 -1.01 -6.76
C SER A 23 3.66 -1.99 -5.60
N LYS A 24 4.34 -1.71 -4.50
CA LYS A 24 4.01 -2.27 -3.21
C LYS A 24 2.64 -1.68 -2.95
N THR A 25 1.61 -2.47 -3.23
CA THR A 25 0.32 -2.27 -2.59
C THR A 25 0.62 -2.33 -1.10
N ASP A 26 0.82 -1.17 -0.49
CA ASP A 26 1.02 -1.01 0.94
C ASP A 26 -0.34 -1.32 1.57
N SER A 27 -0.65 -2.61 1.67
CA SER A 27 -1.79 -3.05 2.46
C SER A 27 -1.46 -2.71 3.91
N THR A 28 -1.88 -1.54 4.34
CA THR A 28 -1.67 -1.10 5.72
C THR A 28 -2.51 -2.01 6.61
N LEU A 29 -1.89 -2.54 7.65
CA LEU A 29 -2.62 -3.33 8.64
C LEU A 29 -3.22 -2.37 9.65
N GLU A 30 -4.54 -2.44 9.80
CA GLU A 30 -5.30 -1.64 10.75
C GLU A 30 -5.98 -2.53 11.78
N VAL A 31 -6.25 -1.99 12.97
CA VAL A 31 -7.00 -2.73 13.99
C VAL A 31 -8.42 -2.98 13.51
N ASP A 32 -8.84 -4.23 13.59
CA ASP A 32 -10.20 -4.66 13.29
C ASP A 32 -11.12 -4.39 14.49
N TRP A 33 -11.59 -3.14 14.57
CA TRP A 33 -12.46 -2.67 15.64
C TRP A 33 -13.81 -3.40 15.74
N GLU A 34 -14.32 -3.91 14.63
CA GLU A 34 -15.56 -4.68 14.63
C GLU A 34 -15.35 -6.01 15.38
N ARG A 35 -14.25 -6.70 15.07
CA ARG A 35 -13.89 -7.94 15.75
C ARG A 35 -13.54 -7.73 17.22
N VAL A 36 -12.86 -6.63 17.54
CA VAL A 36 -12.64 -6.21 18.94
C VAL A 36 -13.97 -6.07 19.67
N ALA A 37 -14.94 -5.34 19.11
CA ALA A 37 -16.23 -5.10 19.73
C ALA A 37 -17.02 -6.39 19.99
N VAL A 38 -16.97 -7.35 19.05
CA VAL A 38 -17.62 -8.67 19.21
C VAL A 38 -16.99 -9.43 20.38
N ILE A 39 -15.66 -9.47 20.46
CA ILE A 39 -14.95 -10.20 21.53
C ILE A 39 -15.23 -9.55 22.89
N GLU A 40 -15.20 -8.22 22.97
CA GLU A 40 -15.51 -7.51 24.21
C GLU A 40 -16.98 -7.70 24.63
N ALA A 41 -17.92 -7.70 23.69
CA ALA A 41 -19.31 -7.99 23.96
C ALA A 41 -19.53 -9.42 24.46
N ALA A 42 -18.82 -10.40 23.88
CA ALA A 42 -18.87 -11.78 24.32
C ALA A 42 -18.31 -11.94 25.75
N ASN A 43 -17.18 -11.32 26.06
CA ASN A 43 -16.60 -11.33 27.41
C ASN A 43 -17.54 -10.70 28.45
N ARG A 44 -18.22 -9.59 28.11
CA ARG A 44 -19.22 -8.97 29.01
C ARG A 44 -20.43 -9.87 29.28
N LYS A 45 -20.79 -10.74 28.34
CA LYS A 45 -21.93 -11.67 28.47
C LYS A 45 -21.55 -13.01 29.11
N GLY A 46 -20.25 -13.26 29.36
CA GLY A 46 -19.78 -14.49 29.98
C GLY A 46 -20.14 -14.59 31.46
N ALA A 47 -20.07 -15.81 32.00
CA ALA A 47 -20.36 -16.07 33.42
C ALA A 47 -19.43 -15.32 34.40
N ALA A 48 -18.23 -14.95 33.93
CA ALA A 48 -17.28 -14.13 34.69
C ALA A 48 -16.67 -13.07 33.76
N ALA A 49 -17.33 -11.92 33.66
CA ALA A 49 -16.82 -10.80 32.89
C ALA A 49 -15.47 -10.33 33.48
N SER A 50 -14.44 -10.29 32.64
CA SER A 50 -13.09 -9.90 33.03
C SER A 50 -12.61 -8.66 32.26
N ARG A 51 -11.55 -7.99 32.72
CA ARG A 51 -10.97 -6.87 31.97
C ARG A 51 -10.20 -7.41 30.77
N VAL A 52 -10.55 -6.95 29.56
CA VAL A 52 -9.82 -7.28 28.33
C VAL A 52 -8.64 -6.30 28.16
N ILE A 53 -7.45 -6.85 27.93
CA ILE A 53 -6.23 -6.07 27.61
C ILE A 53 -5.66 -6.65 26.32
N TRP A 54 -5.57 -5.82 25.29
CA TRP A 54 -5.10 -6.22 23.97
C TRP A 54 -3.58 -6.06 23.86
N VAL A 55 -2.85 -7.18 23.82
CA VAL A 55 -1.40 -7.20 23.55
C VAL A 55 -1.11 -7.37 22.05
N ASN A 56 -1.97 -8.10 21.34
CA ASN A 56 -1.94 -8.24 19.88
C ASN A 56 -3.40 -8.22 19.37
N PRO A 57 -3.96 -7.03 19.08
CA PRO A 57 -5.35 -6.92 18.66
C PRO A 57 -5.57 -7.57 17.28
N PRO A 58 -6.80 -8.00 16.96
CA PRO A 58 -7.10 -8.48 15.62
C PRO A 58 -6.88 -7.35 14.61
N LEU A 59 -6.24 -7.69 13.48
CA LEU A 59 -5.91 -6.74 12.42
C LEU A 59 -6.66 -7.13 11.14
N LYS A 60 -7.03 -6.13 10.34
CA LYS A 60 -7.52 -6.27 8.97
C LYS A 60 -6.62 -5.50 8.02
N ARG A 61 -6.56 -5.91 6.76
CA ARG A 61 -5.91 -5.12 5.71
C ARG A 61 -6.83 -3.98 5.35
N SER A 62 -6.33 -2.74 5.36
CA SER A 62 -7.05 -1.65 4.72
C SER A 62 -7.00 -1.88 3.21
N GLU A 63 -8.17 -1.91 2.60
CA GLU A 63 -8.26 -1.83 1.15
C GLU A 63 -7.98 -0.37 0.79
N GLU A 64 -6.70 -0.03 0.61
CA GLU A 64 -6.35 1.24 0.01
C GLU A 64 -6.90 1.23 -1.43
N ASN A 65 -7.77 2.20 -1.65
CA ASN A 65 -8.62 2.40 -2.80
C ASN A 65 -7.88 2.13 -4.12
N ARG A 66 -8.35 1.16 -4.92
CA ARG A 66 -7.93 0.96 -6.32
C ARG A 66 -8.50 2.05 -7.23
N GLU A 67 -8.30 3.32 -6.88
CA GLU A 67 -8.70 4.46 -7.70
C GLU A 67 -7.47 5.20 -8.19
N THR A 68 -6.92 4.71 -9.31
CA THR A 68 -6.04 5.37 -10.31
C THR A 68 -5.35 4.23 -11.09
N ASP A 69 -5.26 4.16 -12.41
CA ASP A 69 -5.46 5.13 -13.48
C ASP A 69 -5.51 4.30 -14.77
N THR A 70 -6.69 4.15 -15.40
CA THR A 70 -6.75 3.55 -16.75
C THR A 70 -6.82 4.68 -17.77
N GLN A 71 -5.85 5.58 -17.74
CA GLN A 71 -5.55 6.44 -18.89
C GLN A 71 -4.72 5.62 -19.88
N GLY A 72 -5.42 4.86 -20.73
CA GLY A 72 -4.79 4.24 -21.91
C GLY A 72 -4.19 5.32 -22.83
N PRO A 73 -3.10 5.02 -23.54
CA PRO A 73 -2.46 6.01 -24.41
C PRO A 73 -3.41 6.43 -25.54
N PRO A 74 -3.43 7.72 -25.94
CA PRO A 74 -4.15 8.13 -27.14
C PRO A 74 -3.56 7.39 -28.35
N ARG A 75 -4.44 6.81 -29.17
CA ARG A 75 -4.11 6.24 -30.47
C ARG A 75 -3.80 7.34 -31.48
#